data_AF-A0A7K0FL59-F1
#
_entry.id   AF-A0A7K0FL59-F1
#
_cell.length_a   1.000
_cell.length_b   1.000
_cell.length_c   1.000
_cell.angle_alpha   90.00
_cell.angle_beta   90.00
_cell.angle_gamma   90.00
#
_symmetry.space_group_name_H-M   'P 1'
#
loop_
_entity.id
_entity.type
_entity.pdbx_description
1 polymer ?
#
loop_
_entity_poly.entity_id
_entity_poly.type
_entity_poly.pdbx_seq_one_letter_code
_entity_poly.pdbx_strand_id
1 'polypeptide(L)' 'MKKILITGGAGFIGSHLCDELITKGYDVTVYDNLLPQVHGQTARQKIRF' A
#
# COMPACT_ATOMS: atom_id res chain seq x y z
N MET A 1 7.61 18.21 -2.75
CA MET A 1 7.18 16.81 -2.51
C MET A 1 5.84 16.61 -3.20
N LYS A 2 5.70 15.62 -4.09
CA LYS A 2 4.41 15.34 -4.78
C LYS A 2 3.61 14.31 -3.99
N LYS A 3 2.30 14.51 -3.89
CA LYS A 3 1.37 13.62 -3.18
C LYS A 3 0.74 12.62 -4.15
N ILE A 4 0.65 11.35 -3.75
CA ILE A 4 0.10 10.25 -4.53
C ILE A 4 -0.93 9.48 -3.70
N LEU A 5 -2.12 9.28 -4.25
CA LEU A 5 -3.15 8.38 -3.69
C LEU A 5 -3.13 7.06 -4.46
N ILE A 6 -3.03 5.94 -3.75
CA ILE A 6 -3.03 4.60 -4.34
C ILE A 6 -4.22 3.81 -3.79
N THR A 7 -5.12 3.40 -4.68
CA THR A 7 -6.19 2.46 -4.34
C THR A 7 -5.70 1.02 -4.46
N GLY A 8 -6.02 0.15 -3.50
CA GLY A 8 -5.51 -1.22 -3.52
C GLY A 8 -4.02 -1.32 -3.16
N GLY A 9 -3.47 -0.28 -2.52
CA GLY A 9 -2.04 -0.14 -2.22
C GLY A 9 -1.53 -1.15 -1.19
N ALA A 10 -2.39 -1.85 -0.45
CA ALA A 10 -1.96 -2.92 0.45
C ALA A 10 -1.86 -4.28 -0.27
N GLY A 11 -2.29 -4.39 -1.54
CA GLY A 11 -2.26 -5.64 -2.30
C GLY A 11 -0.85 -6.00 -2.77
N PHE A 12 -0.72 -7.14 -3.48
CA PHE A 12 0.57 -7.65 -3.95
C PHE A 12 1.35 -6.60 -4.78
N ILE A 13 0.74 -6.07 -5.83
CA ILE A 13 1.40 -5.06 -6.69
C ILE A 13 1.46 -3.70 -5.98
N GLY A 14 0.37 -3.33 -5.30
CA GLY A 14 0.23 -2.04 -4.64
C GLY A 14 1.32 -1.79 -3.59
N SER A 15 1.65 -2.80 -2.79
CA SER A 15 2.66 -2.68 -1.73
C SER A 15 4.06 -2.39 -2.29
N HIS A 16 4.48 -3.14 -3.32
CA HIS A 16 5.77 -2.90 -3.99
C HIS A 16 5.83 -1.52 -4.67
N LEU A 17 4.71 -1.05 -5.22
CA LEU A 17 4.63 0.30 -5.79
C LEU A 17 4.74 1.38 -4.70
N CYS A 18 4.12 1.17 -3.54
CA CYS A 18 4.24 2.08 -2.40
C CYS A 18 5.70 2.21 -1.96
N ASP A 19 6.39 1.08 -1.75
CA ASP A 19 7.80 1.05 -1.32
C ASP A 19 8.71 1.82 -2.30
N GLU A 20 8.53 1.60 -3.61
CA GLU A 20 9.30 2.27 -4.65
C GLU A 20 9.06 3.79 -4.69
N LEU A 21 7.81 4.23 -4.50
CA LEU A 21 7.46 5.64 -4.48
C LEU A 21 7.95 6.34 -3.20
N ILE A 22 7.87 5.68 -2.06
CA ILE A 22 8.42 6.19 -0.80
C ILE A 22 9.95 6.34 -0.94
N THR A 23 10.63 5.34 -1.51
CA THR A 23 12.09 5.39 -1.78
C THR A 23 12.48 6.55 -2.69
N LYS A 24 11.60 6.94 -3.62
CA LYS A 24 11.79 8.11 -4.50
C LYS A 24 11.42 9.45 -3.85
N GLY A 25 11.00 9.48 -2.60
CA GLY A 25 10.68 10.70 -1.84
C GLY A 25 9.29 11.27 -2.12
N TYR A 26 8.34 10.44 -2.57
CA TYR A 26 6.93 10.83 -2.71
C TYR A 26 6.18 10.72 -1.37
N ASP A 27 5.14 11.54 -1.22
CA ASP A 27 4.18 11.44 -0.12
C ASP A 27 3.03 10.52 -0.55
N VAL A 28 2.98 9.29 -0.03
CA VAL A 28 2.05 8.25 -0.48
C VAL A 28 0.94 8.04 0.53
N THR A 29 -0.31 8.12 0.09
CA THR A 29 -1.50 7.74 0.85
C THR A 29 -2.15 6.52 0.20
N VAL A 30 -2.49 5.50 0.99
CA VAL A 30 -3.13 4.28 0.51
C VAL A 30 -4.60 4.23 0.93
N TYR A 31 -5.47 3.87 -0.02
CA TYR A 31 -6.87 3.55 0.22
C TYR A 31 -7.14 2.09 -0.17
N ASP A 32 -7.37 1.23 0.82
CA ASP A 32 -7.56 -0.20 0.61
C ASP A 32 -8.65 -0.71 1.56
N ASN A 33 -9.53 -1.56 1.04
CA ASN A 33 -10.64 -2.15 1.81
C ASN A 33 -10.25 -3.45 2.54
N LEU A 34 -8.99 -3.87 2.41
CA LEU A 34 -8.41 -5.02 3.09
C LEU A 34 -9.19 -6.33 2.89
N LEU A 35 -9.60 -6.63 1.66
CA LEU A 35 -10.30 -7.88 1.34
C LEU A 35 -9.51 -9.12 1.79
N PRO A 36 -10.12 -10.05 2.58
CA PRO A 36 -9.43 -11.24 3.08
C PRO A 36 -8.85 -12.15 1.99
N GLN A 37 -9.47 -12.19 0.81
CA GLN A 37 -8.96 -12.96 -0.34
C GLN A 37 -7.58 -12.46 -0.80
N VAL A 38 -7.30 -11.17 -0.68
CA VAL A 38 -6.05 -10.56 -1.14
C VAL A 38 -4.98 -10.59 -0.05
N HIS A 39 -5.39 -10.42 1.22
CA HIS A 39 -4.45 -10.17 2.31
C HIS A 39 -4.39 -11.26 3.38
N GLY A 40 -5.27 -12.27 3.30
CA GLY A 40 -5.46 -13.29 4.33
C GLY A 40 -6.16 -12.76 5.58
N GLN A 41 -6.44 -13.64 6.54
CA GLN A 41 -7.18 -13.28 7.76
C GLN A 41 -6.37 -12.37 8.72
N THR A 42 -5.05 -12.25 8.54
CA THR A 42 -4.12 -11.50 9.41
C THR A 42 -3.61 -10.19 8.79
N ALA A 43 -4.26 -9.70 7.74
CA ALA A 43 -3.88 -8.52 6.94
C ALA A 43 -3.41 -7.29 7.74
N ARG A 44 -4.06 -7.00 8.89
CA ARG A 44 -3.78 -5.81 9.70
C ARG A 44 -2.36 -5.73 10.28
N GLN A 45 -1.60 -6.83 10.33
CA GLN A 45 -0.28 -6.84 10.97
C GLN A 45 0.92 -6.72 10.02
N LYS A 46 0.71 -6.74 8.70
CA LYS A 46 1.83 -6.84 7.73
C LYS A 46 2.10 -5.60 6.89
N ILE A 47 1.29 -4.55 7.00
CA ILE A 47 1.45 -3.37 6.16
C ILE A 47 2.53 -2.48 6.79
N ARG A 48 3.71 -2.46 6.18
CA ARG A 48 4.75 -1.48 6.44
C ARG A 48 4.59 -0.35 5.42
N PHE A 49 4.68 0.89 5.88
CA PHE A 49 4.83 2.08 5.05
C PHE A 49 6.13 2.75 5.48
#